data_AF-A0A2C9L3S0-F1
#
_entry.id   AF-A0A2C9L3S0-F1
#
_cell.length_a   1.000
_cell.length_b   1.000
_cell.length_c   1.000
_cell.angle_alpha   90.00
_cell.angle_beta   90.00
_cell.angle_gamma   90.00
#
_symmetry.space_group_name_H-M   'P 1'
#
loop_
_entity.id
_entity.type
_entity.pdbx_description
1 polymer ?
#
loop_
_entity_poly.entity_id
_entity_poly.type
_entity_poly.pdbx_seq_one_letter_code
_entity_poly.pdbx_strand_id
1 'polypeptide(L)'
;MEMTTPKKGANHYQKEMSSIKLIDESYKHPLLELQQIASENELVFDHLKFARLMDEKDPLRHLRNEFHYPKMSEILHTDPDLVDAQEDCIYFCGNSLGLCPKKTKEYMDVELDKWAKRGVQGHTTGELPWAWCDEVLEADMAKIVGCTQEEVSIMNGLTVNLHLLLISFYRPSKDRYKILCEDKAFPSDHYTFESQARLHGFNPQDVMICLKPREVFEFSYRHISYSTWLDKFILVLLLPYGIHGCYVGWDLAHAVGNVPLHLHDWQVDFACWCTYKYLNAGAGCLAGLFLHEKHRLHDFPRLMGWWGHNLTTRFKMDN
;
A
#
# COMPACT_ATOMS: atom_id res chain seq x y z
N MET A 1 42.57 18.80 -31.14
CA MET A 1 43.06 18.17 -29.90
C MET A 1 41.87 17.98 -28.98
N GLU A 2 41.80 16.80 -28.40
CA GLU A 2 40.71 16.16 -27.65
C GLU A 2 39.84 17.08 -26.78
N MET A 3 38.52 16.99 -26.97
CA MET A 3 37.57 17.39 -25.93
C MET A 3 37.38 16.21 -24.98
N THR A 4 37.99 16.33 -23.80
CA THR A 4 37.87 15.40 -22.68
C THR A 4 36.45 15.38 -22.12
N THR A 5 35.73 14.26 -22.30
CA THR A 5 34.50 13.92 -21.55
C THR A 5 34.81 13.66 -20.08
N PRO A 6 34.03 14.19 -19.11
CA PRO A 6 34.23 13.88 -17.69
C PRO A 6 33.67 12.49 -17.35
N LYS A 7 34.56 11.49 -17.27
CA LYS A 7 34.30 10.11 -16.80
C LYS A 7 34.18 10.00 -15.25
N LYS A 8 33.55 10.94 -14.55
CA LYS A 8 33.53 10.93 -13.06
C LYS A 8 32.23 10.46 -12.39
N GLY A 9 31.19 10.10 -13.13
CA GLY A 9 29.94 9.57 -12.54
C GLY A 9 29.87 8.04 -12.43
N ALA A 10 30.28 7.31 -13.46
CA ALA A 10 29.95 5.88 -13.61
C ALA A 10 30.61 4.94 -12.59
N ASN A 11 31.82 5.25 -12.12
CA ASN A 11 32.58 4.37 -11.22
C ASN A 11 32.05 4.35 -9.77
N HIS A 12 31.28 5.35 -9.34
CA HIS A 12 30.72 5.37 -7.99
C HIS A 12 29.48 4.45 -7.88
N TYR A 13 28.64 4.42 -8.93
CA TYR A 13 27.43 3.60 -9.00
C TYR A 13 27.71 2.09 -9.03
N GLN A 14 28.77 1.66 -9.73
CA GLN A 14 29.16 0.24 -9.72
C GLN A 14 29.64 -0.23 -8.34
N LYS A 15 30.19 0.68 -7.53
CA LYS A 15 30.71 0.35 -6.21
C LYS A 15 29.60 0.25 -5.15
N GLU A 16 28.59 1.12 -5.19
CA GLU A 16 27.46 1.09 -4.23
C GLU A 16 26.43 -0.02 -4.55
N MET A 17 26.21 -0.36 -5.83
CA MET A 17 25.32 -1.48 -6.18
C MET A 17 25.95 -2.86 -5.92
N SER A 18 27.29 -2.93 -5.75
CA SER A 18 27.99 -4.19 -5.45
C SER A 18 27.86 -4.64 -3.99
N SER A 19 27.40 -3.77 -3.09
CA SER A 19 27.26 -4.03 -1.65
C SER A 19 25.86 -4.50 -1.22
N ILE A 20 24.88 -4.55 -2.12
CA ILE A 20 23.57 -5.13 -1.81
C ILE A 20 23.65 -6.65 -1.99
N LYS A 21 23.96 -7.37 -0.90
CA LYS A 21 23.70 -8.82 -0.81
C LYS A 21 22.18 -9.01 -0.85
N LEU A 22 21.60 -9.16 -2.04
CA LEU A 22 20.16 -9.37 -2.24
C LEU A 22 19.69 -10.78 -1.87
N ILE A 23 20.62 -11.70 -1.57
CA ILE A 23 20.31 -13.05 -1.11
C ILE A 23 21.02 -13.19 0.23
N ASP A 24 20.23 -13.18 1.29
CA ASP A 24 20.70 -13.61 2.60
C ASP A 24 21.16 -15.07 2.47
N GLU A 25 22.42 -15.36 2.80
CA GLU A 25 22.97 -16.73 2.79
C GLU A 25 22.24 -17.64 3.81
N SER A 26 21.44 -17.05 4.71
CA SER A 26 20.52 -17.76 5.61
C SER A 26 19.18 -18.16 4.97
N TYR A 27 18.85 -17.62 3.80
CA TYR A 27 17.57 -17.85 3.14
C TYR A 27 17.43 -19.31 2.71
N LYS A 28 16.57 -20.05 3.40
CA LYS A 28 16.13 -21.38 2.98
C LYS A 28 14.86 -21.25 2.15
N HIS A 29 14.85 -21.90 1.00
CA HIS A 29 13.65 -21.95 0.17
C HIS A 29 12.52 -22.64 0.95
N PRO A 30 11.29 -22.08 1.04
CA PRO A 30 10.22 -22.62 1.89
C PRO A 30 9.91 -24.10 1.66
N LEU A 31 9.97 -24.56 0.40
CA LEU A 31 9.80 -25.98 0.06
C LEU A 31 10.79 -26.89 0.82
N LEU A 32 12.07 -26.51 0.86
CA LEU A 32 13.10 -27.32 1.50
C LEU A 32 12.92 -27.35 3.02
N GLU A 33 12.54 -26.21 3.60
CA GLU A 33 12.24 -26.11 5.02
C GLU A 33 11.04 -26.98 5.41
N LEU A 34 9.94 -26.88 4.66
CA LEU A 34 8.74 -27.69 4.92
C LEU A 34 8.98 -29.19 4.72
N GLN A 35 9.75 -29.58 3.70
CA GLN A 35 10.17 -30.97 3.49
C GLN A 35 11.03 -31.48 4.64
N GLN A 36 11.94 -30.65 5.15
CA GLN A 36 12.74 -30.99 6.33
C GLN A 36 11.85 -31.22 7.55
N ILE A 37 10.91 -30.31 7.85
CA ILE A 37 9.98 -30.44 8.98
C ILE A 37 9.13 -31.71 8.83
N ALA A 38 8.63 -32.01 7.63
CA ALA A 38 7.87 -33.22 7.37
C ALA A 38 8.70 -34.47 7.67
N SER A 39 9.94 -34.54 7.18
CA SER A 39 10.86 -35.66 7.42
C SER A 39 11.20 -35.83 8.91
N GLU A 40 11.43 -34.74 9.64
CA GLU A 40 11.75 -34.76 11.07
C GLU A 40 10.58 -35.27 11.94
N ASN A 41 9.35 -35.17 11.43
CA ASN A 41 8.14 -35.63 12.11
C ASN A 41 7.60 -36.94 11.52
N GLU A 42 8.36 -37.62 10.65
CA GLU A 42 7.97 -38.86 9.97
C GLU A 42 6.64 -38.75 9.17
N LEU A 43 6.39 -37.57 8.59
CA LEU A 43 5.19 -37.27 7.80
C LEU A 43 5.53 -37.09 6.31
N VAL A 44 4.53 -37.35 5.47
CA VAL A 44 4.59 -37.03 4.03
C VAL A 44 4.18 -35.58 3.83
N PHE A 45 5.01 -34.81 3.11
CA PHE A 45 4.87 -33.36 2.92
C PHE A 45 3.52 -32.91 2.33
N ASP A 46 2.96 -33.66 1.37
CA ASP A 46 1.70 -33.32 0.69
C ASP A 46 0.46 -33.97 1.34
N HIS A 47 0.60 -34.53 2.54
CA HIS A 47 -0.48 -35.25 3.22
C HIS A 47 -1.19 -34.36 4.27
N LEU A 48 -2.50 -34.54 4.45
CA LEU A 48 -3.34 -33.77 5.39
C LEU A 48 -2.80 -33.73 6.83
N LYS A 49 -2.17 -34.81 7.29
CA LYS A 49 -1.54 -34.88 8.61
C LYS A 49 -0.43 -33.84 8.79
N PHE A 50 0.34 -33.55 7.74
CA PHE A 50 1.39 -32.53 7.78
C PHE A 50 0.79 -31.12 7.85
N ALA A 51 -0.25 -30.84 7.06
CA ALA A 51 -0.97 -29.56 7.15
C ALA A 51 -1.51 -29.31 8.57
N ARG A 52 -2.11 -30.32 9.22
CA ARG A 52 -2.60 -30.22 10.61
C ARG A 52 -1.48 -29.95 11.63
N LEU A 53 -0.31 -30.58 11.45
CA LEU A 53 0.87 -30.30 12.27
C LEU A 53 1.33 -28.85 12.12
N MET A 54 1.32 -28.32 10.90
CA MET A 54 1.69 -26.92 10.64
C MET A 54 0.68 -25.95 11.27
N ASP A 55 -0.62 -26.24 11.19
CA ASP A 55 -1.66 -25.46 11.89
C ASP A 55 -1.45 -25.49 13.41
N GLU A 56 -1.11 -26.64 13.99
CA GLU A 56 -0.85 -26.78 15.43
C GLU A 56 0.38 -26.00 15.90
N LYS A 57 1.40 -25.90 15.04
CA LYS A 57 2.64 -25.17 15.33
C LYS A 57 2.57 -23.68 15.02
N ASP A 58 1.53 -23.22 14.33
CA ASP A 58 1.37 -21.81 13.97
C ASP A 58 1.09 -20.94 15.22
N PRO A 59 2.03 -20.04 15.63
CA PRO A 59 1.81 -19.18 16.79
C PRO A 59 0.66 -18.18 16.57
N LEU A 60 0.26 -17.93 15.32
CA LEU A 60 -0.81 -17.00 14.95
C LEU A 60 -2.17 -17.65 14.79
N ARG A 61 -2.29 -18.98 14.94
CA ARG A 61 -3.54 -19.75 14.76
C ARG A 61 -4.72 -19.14 15.50
N HIS A 62 -4.48 -18.61 16.70
CA HIS A 62 -5.52 -18.02 17.56
C HIS A 62 -6.22 -16.82 16.89
N LEU A 63 -5.54 -16.06 16.03
CA LEU A 63 -6.10 -14.90 15.34
C LEU A 63 -7.24 -15.27 14.40
N ARG A 64 -7.27 -16.52 13.90
CA ARG A 64 -8.39 -17.02 13.08
C ARG A 64 -9.73 -16.86 13.79
N ASN A 65 -9.75 -16.98 15.12
CA ASN A 65 -10.97 -16.88 15.93
C ASN A 65 -11.50 -15.44 16.05
N GLU A 66 -10.74 -14.43 15.62
CA GLU A 66 -11.15 -13.02 15.65
C GLU A 66 -11.97 -12.60 14.42
N PHE A 67 -12.16 -13.48 13.44
CA PHE A 67 -12.84 -13.18 12.18
C PHE A 67 -14.12 -14.00 11.98
N HIS A 68 -15.06 -13.42 11.25
CA HIS A 68 -16.22 -14.13 10.72
C HIS A 68 -15.85 -14.84 9.42
N TYR A 69 -15.91 -16.16 9.42
CA TYR A 69 -15.81 -16.98 8.21
C TYR A 69 -17.22 -17.26 7.67
N PRO A 70 -17.48 -17.03 6.37
CA PRO A 70 -18.72 -17.47 5.75
C PRO A 70 -18.87 -18.99 5.86
N LYS A 71 -20.08 -19.46 6.10
CA LYS A 71 -20.41 -20.90 6.03
C LYS A 71 -20.65 -21.32 4.59
N MET A 72 -20.35 -22.56 4.25
CA MET A 72 -20.59 -23.09 2.89
C MET A 72 -22.06 -22.94 2.47
N SER A 73 -23.01 -23.05 3.41
CA SER A 73 -24.44 -22.81 3.17
C SER A 73 -24.80 -21.39 2.70
N GLU A 74 -23.98 -20.40 3.03
CA GLU A 74 -24.22 -18.98 2.73
C GLU A 74 -23.53 -18.53 1.43
N ILE A 75 -22.63 -19.35 0.88
CA ILE A 75 -21.86 -19.01 -0.33
C ILE A 75 -22.70 -19.33 -1.58
N LEU A 76 -22.86 -18.32 -2.43
CA LEU A 76 -23.53 -18.46 -3.72
C LEU A 76 -22.80 -19.46 -4.62
N HIS A 77 -23.57 -20.20 -5.43
CA HIS A 77 -23.07 -21.21 -6.37
C HIS A 77 -22.37 -22.41 -5.72
N THR A 78 -22.57 -22.62 -4.41
CA THR A 78 -22.15 -23.85 -3.74
C THR A 78 -23.11 -24.98 -4.07
N ASP A 79 -22.57 -26.13 -4.49
CA ASP A 79 -23.34 -27.37 -4.61
C ASP A 79 -23.40 -28.06 -3.23
N PRO A 80 -24.57 -28.11 -2.57
CA PRO A 80 -24.70 -28.68 -1.23
C PRO A 80 -24.45 -30.19 -1.19
N ASP A 81 -24.50 -30.89 -2.32
CA ASP A 81 -24.23 -32.34 -2.36
C ASP A 81 -22.72 -32.64 -2.30
N LEU A 82 -21.86 -31.63 -2.49
CA LEU A 82 -20.40 -31.77 -2.53
C LEU A 82 -19.70 -31.28 -1.27
N VAL A 83 -20.42 -30.67 -0.32
CA VAL A 83 -19.81 -29.96 0.83
C VAL A 83 -20.61 -30.18 2.12
N ASP A 84 -19.96 -30.03 3.27
CA ASP A 84 -20.68 -29.86 4.53
C ASP A 84 -21.13 -28.39 4.65
N ALA A 85 -22.45 -28.19 4.71
CA ALA A 85 -23.08 -26.88 4.80
C ALA A 85 -22.62 -26.05 6.02
N GLN A 86 -22.21 -26.69 7.12
CA GLN A 86 -21.81 -26.04 8.37
C GLN A 86 -20.31 -25.71 8.43
N GLU A 87 -19.52 -26.21 7.50
CA GLU A 87 -18.09 -25.89 7.42
C GLU A 87 -17.85 -24.44 7.01
N ASP A 88 -16.71 -23.91 7.46
CA ASP A 88 -16.24 -22.60 7.02
C ASP A 88 -15.77 -22.69 5.56
N CYS A 89 -16.07 -21.66 4.78
CA CYS A 89 -15.55 -21.51 3.42
C CYS A 89 -14.03 -21.36 3.42
N ILE A 90 -13.36 -22.02 2.46
CA ILE A 90 -11.95 -21.79 2.15
C ILE A 90 -11.82 -20.45 1.42
N TYR A 91 -11.64 -19.38 2.19
CA TYR A 91 -11.70 -18.02 1.69
C TYR A 91 -10.32 -17.51 1.23
N PHE A 92 -9.97 -17.74 -0.05
CA PHE A 92 -8.74 -17.24 -0.68
C PHE A 92 -8.94 -15.93 -1.47
N CYS A 93 -9.83 -15.06 -0.97
CA CYS A 93 -10.15 -13.77 -1.59
C CYS A 93 -9.88 -12.55 -0.67
N GLY A 94 -9.16 -12.75 0.44
CA GLY A 94 -8.82 -11.69 1.41
C GLY A 94 -7.97 -10.56 0.82
N ASN A 95 -7.26 -10.83 -0.28
CA ASN A 95 -6.52 -9.85 -1.06
C ASN A 95 -7.43 -8.86 -1.82
N SER A 96 -8.73 -9.16 -1.96
CA SER A 96 -9.71 -8.29 -2.59
C SER A 96 -10.67 -7.69 -1.56
N LEU A 97 -11.22 -8.51 -0.68
CA LEU A 97 -12.05 -8.07 0.44
C LEU A 97 -11.70 -8.91 1.66
N GLY A 98 -11.17 -8.25 2.68
CA GLY A 98 -10.84 -8.91 3.95
C GLY A 98 -12.06 -9.44 4.69
N LEU A 99 -11.87 -10.48 5.49
CA LEU A 99 -12.92 -11.03 6.34
C LEU A 99 -13.31 -10.01 7.42
N CYS A 100 -14.58 -10.00 7.84
CA CYS A 100 -15.05 -9.09 8.87
C CYS A 100 -14.51 -9.49 10.26
N PRO A 101 -13.76 -8.62 10.96
CA PRO A 101 -13.41 -8.84 12.36
C PRO A 101 -14.67 -8.88 13.25
N LYS A 102 -14.70 -9.78 14.24
CA LYS A 102 -15.85 -9.96 15.14
C LYS A 102 -16.18 -8.71 15.95
N LYS A 103 -15.17 -7.90 16.28
CA LYS A 103 -15.32 -6.64 17.02
C LYS A 103 -15.95 -5.50 16.21
N THR A 104 -16.03 -5.62 14.88
CA THR A 104 -16.54 -4.54 14.02
C THR A 104 -17.95 -4.12 14.43
N LYS A 105 -18.85 -5.07 14.71
CA LYS A 105 -20.21 -4.74 15.15
C LYS A 105 -20.22 -3.94 16.45
N GLU A 106 -19.41 -4.37 17.43
CA GLU A 106 -19.32 -3.71 18.73
C GLU A 106 -18.86 -2.26 18.59
N TYR A 107 -17.81 -2.00 17.81
CA TYR A 107 -17.31 -0.64 17.59
C TYR A 107 -18.33 0.25 16.88
N MET A 108 -19.05 -0.29 15.90
CA MET A 108 -20.10 0.45 15.22
C MET A 108 -21.29 0.76 16.14
N ASP A 109 -21.72 -0.20 16.94
CA ASP A 109 -22.85 -0.02 17.87
C ASP A 109 -22.53 1.08 18.90
N VAL A 110 -21.30 1.14 19.44
CA VAL A 110 -20.84 2.19 20.37
C VAL A 110 -21.01 3.59 19.76
N GLU A 111 -20.60 3.76 18.51
CA GLU A 111 -20.62 5.05 17.82
C GLU A 111 -22.03 5.48 17.40
N LEU A 112 -22.86 4.53 16.97
CA LEU A 112 -24.29 4.76 16.68
C LEU A 112 -25.05 5.14 17.95
N ASP A 113 -24.79 4.46 19.07
CA ASP A 113 -25.38 4.78 20.36
C ASP A 113 -24.96 6.17 20.85
N LYS A 114 -23.68 6.52 20.69
CA LYS A 114 -23.17 7.85 21.04
C LYS A 114 -23.90 8.91 20.22
N TRP A 115 -24.08 8.69 18.93
CA TRP A 115 -24.81 9.61 18.07
C TRP A 115 -26.27 9.77 18.50
N ALA A 116 -26.99 8.68 18.72
CA ALA A 116 -28.38 8.70 19.16
C ALA A 116 -28.57 9.44 20.50
N LYS A 117 -27.62 9.31 21.43
CA LYS A 117 -27.73 9.87 22.79
C LYS A 117 -27.20 11.30 22.90
N ARG A 118 -26.16 11.67 22.15
CA ARG A 118 -25.38 12.90 22.39
C ARG A 118 -25.40 13.89 21.22
N GLY A 119 -25.86 13.48 20.04
CA GLY A 119 -25.89 14.34 18.85
C GLY A 119 -24.53 15.01 18.61
N VAL A 120 -24.54 16.34 18.42
CA VAL A 120 -23.34 17.15 18.15
C VAL A 120 -22.25 17.03 19.23
N GLN A 121 -22.60 16.73 20.49
CA GLN A 121 -21.61 16.57 21.55
C GLN A 121 -20.70 15.34 21.35
N GLY A 122 -21.06 14.43 20.44
CA GLY A 122 -20.19 13.32 20.03
C GLY A 122 -18.90 13.77 19.32
N HIS A 123 -18.85 15.00 18.78
CA HIS A 123 -17.62 15.53 18.16
C HIS A 123 -16.44 15.62 19.14
N THR A 124 -16.71 15.87 20.43
CA THR A 124 -15.66 16.16 21.43
C THR A 124 -15.74 15.27 22.65
N THR A 125 -16.59 14.23 22.65
CA THR A 125 -16.79 13.34 23.81
C THR A 125 -16.76 11.87 23.42
N GLY A 126 -16.57 11.00 24.42
CA GLY A 126 -16.48 9.54 24.25
C GLY A 126 -15.04 9.07 24.04
N GLU A 127 -14.88 7.76 23.85
CA GLU A 127 -13.56 7.14 23.61
C GLU A 127 -12.97 7.54 22.26
N LEU A 128 -13.83 7.71 21.25
CA LEU A 128 -13.45 8.18 19.91
C LEU A 128 -14.15 9.50 19.56
N PRO A 129 -13.63 10.67 19.95
CA PRO A 129 -14.22 11.95 19.57
C PRO A 129 -14.13 12.18 18.05
N TRP A 130 -15.25 12.52 17.40
CA TRP A 130 -15.28 12.58 15.93
C TRP A 130 -14.51 13.73 15.29
N ALA A 131 -14.11 14.75 16.04
CA ALA A 131 -13.37 15.89 15.48
C ALA A 131 -11.87 15.59 15.22
N TRP A 132 -11.36 14.46 15.71
CA TRP A 132 -9.99 13.97 15.54
C TRP A 132 -9.94 12.43 15.53
N CYS A 133 -10.97 11.78 15.01
CA CYS A 133 -11.08 10.32 15.05
C CYS A 133 -10.12 9.60 14.09
N ASP A 134 -9.76 10.25 12.99
CA ASP A 134 -8.75 9.84 12.03
C ASP A 134 -7.35 9.79 12.66
N GLU A 135 -7.02 10.78 13.50
CA GLU A 135 -5.73 10.91 14.19
C GLU A 135 -5.46 9.73 15.15
N VAL A 136 -6.50 9.05 15.65
CA VAL A 136 -6.38 7.94 16.61
C VAL A 136 -5.70 6.71 16.00
N LEU A 137 -5.78 6.52 14.68
CA LEU A 137 -5.24 5.35 13.99
C LEU A 137 -3.86 5.59 13.36
N GLU A 138 -3.38 6.83 13.32
CA GLU A 138 -2.14 7.19 12.63
C GLU A 138 -0.92 6.48 13.23
N ALA A 139 -0.83 6.40 14.57
CA ALA A 139 0.30 5.78 15.25
C ALA A 139 0.41 4.27 14.97
N ASP A 140 -0.71 3.56 14.88
CA ASP A 140 -0.71 2.13 14.57
C ASP A 140 -0.50 1.89 13.07
N MET A 141 -1.05 2.74 12.22
CA MET A 141 -0.80 2.67 10.78
C MET A 141 0.68 2.94 10.46
N ALA A 142 1.30 3.92 11.11
CA ALA A 142 2.72 4.25 10.94
C ALA A 142 3.64 3.04 11.25
N LYS A 143 3.27 2.19 12.22
CA LYS A 143 3.99 0.92 12.48
C LYS A 143 3.84 -0.09 11.35
N ILE A 144 2.65 -0.18 10.74
CA ILE A 144 2.38 -1.11 9.63
C ILE A 144 3.14 -0.70 8.37
N VAL A 145 3.20 0.60 8.08
CA VAL A 145 3.87 1.10 6.86
C VAL A 145 5.33 1.50 7.07
N GLY A 146 5.81 1.50 8.31
CA GLY A 146 7.20 1.79 8.68
C GLY A 146 7.60 3.24 8.43
N CYS A 147 6.90 4.16 9.10
CA CYS A 147 7.18 5.59 9.08
C CYS A 147 6.83 6.26 10.43
N THR A 148 6.90 7.60 10.51
CA THR A 148 6.43 8.33 11.69
C THR A 148 4.92 8.59 11.65
N GLN A 149 4.33 8.95 12.79
CA GLN A 149 2.90 9.27 12.88
C GLN A 149 2.55 10.48 11.99
N GLU A 150 3.40 11.51 11.99
CA GLU A 150 3.20 12.75 11.26
C GLU A 150 3.28 12.59 9.72
N GLU A 151 3.74 11.43 9.25
CA GLU A 151 3.84 11.10 7.83
C GLU A 151 2.61 10.35 7.29
N VAL A 152 1.62 10.02 8.13
CA VAL A 152 0.44 9.23 7.76
C VAL A 152 -0.85 10.00 7.99
N SER A 153 -1.84 9.77 7.14
CA SER A 153 -3.22 10.18 7.36
C SER A 153 -4.20 9.10 6.90
N ILE A 154 -5.32 8.94 7.62
CA ILE A 154 -6.40 8.02 7.28
C ILE A 154 -7.59 8.82 6.75
N MET A 155 -7.79 8.84 5.44
CA MET A 155 -8.82 9.67 4.81
C MET A 155 -9.26 9.15 3.44
N ASN A 156 -10.47 9.57 3.03
CA ASN A 156 -11.05 9.38 1.70
C ASN A 156 -11.01 7.91 1.20
N GLY A 157 -10.95 7.72 -0.12
CA GLY A 157 -10.67 6.44 -0.77
C GLY A 157 -9.32 6.45 -1.49
N LEU A 158 -8.81 5.27 -1.84
CA LEU A 158 -7.47 5.07 -2.40
C LEU A 158 -7.19 5.99 -3.59
N THR A 159 -8.00 5.88 -4.64
CA THR A 159 -7.82 6.66 -5.88
C THR A 159 -8.02 8.16 -5.64
N VAL A 160 -8.84 8.57 -4.67
CA VAL A 160 -8.98 9.98 -4.29
C VAL A 160 -7.68 10.49 -3.69
N ASN A 161 -7.08 9.74 -2.75
CA ASN A 161 -5.79 10.09 -2.16
C ASN A 161 -4.67 10.15 -3.20
N LEU A 162 -4.64 9.20 -4.14
CA LEU A 162 -3.70 9.23 -5.25
C LEU A 162 -3.84 10.52 -6.06
N HIS A 163 -5.05 10.94 -6.40
CA HIS A 163 -5.28 12.21 -7.06
C HIS A 163 -4.77 13.42 -6.26
N LEU A 164 -5.05 13.48 -4.96
CA LEU A 164 -4.60 14.58 -4.10
C LEU A 164 -3.07 14.67 -4.04
N LEU A 165 -2.39 13.53 -4.00
CA LEU A 165 -0.92 13.45 -4.07
C LEU A 165 -0.41 13.94 -5.42
N LEU A 166 -1.03 13.49 -6.52
CA LEU A 166 -0.61 13.87 -7.86
C LEU A 166 -0.79 15.37 -8.16
N ILE A 167 -1.81 16.03 -7.58
CA ILE A 167 -1.93 17.49 -7.67
C ILE A 167 -0.67 18.19 -7.12
N SER A 168 -0.06 17.63 -6.06
CA SER A 168 1.15 18.19 -5.44
C SER A 168 2.43 17.79 -6.19
N PHE A 169 2.56 16.51 -6.56
CA PHE A 169 3.81 15.94 -7.06
C PHE A 169 3.96 15.92 -8.57
N TYR A 170 2.86 15.79 -9.33
CA TYR A 170 2.90 15.82 -10.79
C TYR A 170 2.79 17.26 -11.29
N ARG A 171 3.95 17.93 -11.42
CA ARG A 171 4.06 19.34 -11.82
C ARG A 171 4.81 19.47 -13.15
N PRO A 172 4.17 19.12 -14.29
CA PRO A 172 4.82 19.11 -15.59
C PRO A 172 5.39 20.46 -16.00
N SER A 173 6.60 20.43 -16.55
CA SER A 173 7.33 21.51 -17.20
C SER A 173 7.66 21.11 -18.64
N LYS A 174 8.31 22.01 -19.39
CA LYS A 174 8.74 21.72 -20.78
C LYS A 174 9.72 20.55 -20.85
N ASP A 175 10.57 20.41 -19.82
CA ASP A 175 11.65 19.44 -19.81
C ASP A 175 11.27 18.16 -19.05
N ARG A 176 10.45 18.27 -18.01
CA ARG A 176 9.99 17.14 -17.19
C ARG A 176 8.48 17.08 -17.21
N TYR A 177 7.89 16.04 -17.78
CA TYR A 177 6.43 15.92 -17.88
C TYR A 177 5.94 14.47 -17.97
N LYS A 178 6.86 13.50 -17.99
CA LYS A 178 6.49 12.09 -18.16
C LYS A 178 6.15 11.43 -16.82
N ILE A 179 5.19 10.52 -16.88
CA ILE A 179 4.82 9.60 -15.79
C ILE A 179 5.29 8.20 -16.19
N LEU A 180 6.08 7.57 -15.33
CA LEU A 180 6.50 6.18 -15.48
C LEU A 180 5.62 5.30 -14.60
N CYS A 181 5.00 4.26 -15.18
CA CYS A 181 4.17 3.30 -14.46
C CYS A 181 4.32 1.89 -15.04
N GLU A 182 3.76 0.89 -14.36
CA GLU A 182 3.71 -0.49 -14.87
C GLU A 182 2.75 -0.62 -16.07
N ASP A 183 3.08 -1.49 -17.03
CA ASP A 183 2.13 -1.97 -18.03
C ASP A 183 1.06 -2.83 -17.38
N LYS A 184 -0.21 -2.60 -17.74
CA LYS A 184 -1.37 -3.23 -17.09
C LYS A 184 -1.45 -3.01 -15.57
N ALA A 185 -1.02 -1.83 -15.11
CA ALA A 185 -1.37 -1.33 -13.78
C ALA A 185 -2.89 -1.45 -13.53
N PHE A 186 -3.29 -1.45 -12.25
CA PHE A 186 -4.70 -1.53 -11.89
C PHE A 186 -5.49 -0.42 -12.61
N PRO A 187 -6.70 -0.71 -13.15
CA PRO A 187 -7.38 0.22 -14.05
C PRO A 187 -7.60 1.61 -13.45
N SER A 188 -7.89 1.70 -12.15
CA SER A 188 -8.13 2.98 -11.47
C SER A 188 -6.89 3.88 -11.49
N ASP A 189 -5.71 3.32 -11.19
CA ASP A 189 -4.42 4.01 -11.25
C ASP A 189 -4.12 4.52 -12.66
N HIS A 190 -4.35 3.66 -13.66
CA HIS A 190 -4.17 4.03 -15.06
C HIS A 190 -5.06 5.23 -15.43
N TYR A 191 -6.35 5.19 -15.08
CA TYR A 191 -7.27 6.30 -15.31
C TYR A 191 -6.87 7.57 -14.55
N THR A 192 -6.31 7.43 -13.35
CA THR A 192 -5.78 8.55 -12.59
C THR A 192 -4.61 9.22 -13.31
N PHE A 193 -3.66 8.46 -13.86
CA PHE A 193 -2.54 9.05 -14.60
C PHE A 193 -2.99 9.68 -15.91
N GLU A 194 -3.91 9.03 -16.64
CA GLU A 194 -4.46 9.61 -17.86
C GLU A 194 -5.21 10.92 -17.59
N SER A 195 -6.05 10.96 -16.56
CA SER A 195 -6.82 12.15 -16.22
C SER A 195 -5.94 13.28 -15.71
N GLN A 196 -4.87 12.98 -14.96
CA GLN A 196 -3.86 13.97 -14.58
C GLN A 196 -3.10 14.51 -15.80
N ALA A 197 -2.69 13.65 -16.74
CA ALA A 197 -2.09 14.10 -17.99
C ALA A 197 -3.02 15.06 -18.76
N ARG A 198 -4.30 14.67 -18.93
CA ARG A 198 -5.31 15.50 -19.60
C ARG A 198 -5.58 16.81 -18.85
N LEU A 199 -5.63 16.80 -17.52
CA LEU A 199 -5.80 17.99 -16.68
C LEU A 199 -4.70 19.03 -16.92
N HIS A 200 -3.48 18.56 -17.20
CA HIS A 200 -2.33 19.39 -17.53
C HIS A 200 -2.17 19.65 -19.04
N GLY A 201 -3.17 19.33 -19.86
CA GLY A 201 -3.18 19.62 -21.30
C GLY A 201 -2.35 18.66 -22.16
N PHE A 202 -1.96 17.51 -21.62
CA PHE A 202 -1.21 16.48 -22.36
C PHE A 202 -2.13 15.39 -22.90
N ASN A 203 -1.73 14.80 -24.01
CA ASN A 203 -2.26 13.51 -24.46
C ASN A 203 -1.59 12.38 -23.66
N PRO A 204 -2.34 11.51 -22.96
CA PRO A 204 -1.77 10.44 -22.14
C PRO A 204 -0.76 9.55 -22.88
N GLN A 205 -0.99 9.27 -24.15
CA GLN A 205 -0.11 8.42 -24.97
C GLN A 205 1.31 8.99 -25.14
N ASP A 206 1.47 10.31 -25.03
CA ASP A 206 2.76 10.98 -25.24
C ASP A 206 3.57 11.08 -23.93
N VAL A 207 2.91 11.00 -22.78
CA VAL A 207 3.49 11.31 -21.47
C VAL A 207 3.56 10.11 -20.52
N MET A 208 2.66 9.14 -20.66
CA MET A 208 2.69 7.91 -19.89
C MET A 208 3.64 6.90 -20.54
N ILE A 209 4.63 6.44 -19.79
CA ILE A 209 5.52 5.36 -20.18
C ILE A 209 5.18 4.15 -19.32
N CYS A 210 4.54 3.15 -19.94
CA CYS A 210 4.17 1.89 -19.30
C CYS A 210 5.28 0.85 -19.47
N LEU A 211 5.87 0.38 -18.38
CA LEU A 211 6.94 -0.61 -18.37
C LEU A 211 6.39 -2.02 -18.43
N LYS A 212 6.82 -2.78 -19.44
CA LYS A 212 6.50 -4.20 -19.55
C LYS A 212 7.51 -5.04 -18.77
N PRO A 213 7.06 -6.13 -18.10
CA PRO A 213 7.97 -7.15 -17.62
C PRO A 213 8.82 -7.70 -18.78
N ARG A 214 10.08 -8.04 -18.52
CA ARG A 214 10.88 -8.79 -19.50
C ARG A 214 10.36 -10.22 -19.56
N GLU A 215 10.42 -10.85 -20.73
CA GLU A 215 9.98 -12.25 -20.94
C GLU A 215 10.76 -13.28 -20.11
N VAL A 216 11.90 -12.89 -19.52
CA VAL A 216 12.73 -13.79 -18.71
C VAL A 216 12.32 -13.66 -17.24
N PHE A 217 11.75 -14.75 -16.70
CA PHE A 217 11.40 -14.97 -15.29
C PHE A 217 12.63 -15.03 -14.34
N GLU A 218 13.69 -14.26 -14.59
CA GLU A 218 14.72 -14.02 -13.60
C GLU A 218 14.32 -12.79 -12.79
N PHE A 219 14.08 -12.99 -11.49
CA PHE A 219 13.93 -11.96 -10.45
C PHE A 219 15.23 -11.16 -10.22
N SER A 220 15.89 -10.76 -11.31
CA SER A 220 17.03 -9.86 -11.32
C SER A 220 16.58 -8.57 -11.99
N TYR A 221 16.05 -7.65 -11.19
CA TYR A 221 15.66 -6.28 -11.60
C TYR A 221 16.84 -5.42 -12.11
N ARG A 222 18.01 -6.03 -12.38
CA ARG A 222 19.29 -5.33 -12.50
C ARG A 222 19.48 -4.50 -13.76
N HIS A 223 18.64 -4.57 -14.79
CA HIS A 223 18.99 -3.92 -16.06
C HIS A 223 17.82 -3.40 -16.90
N ILE A 224 16.85 -2.67 -16.37
CA ILE A 224 16.05 -1.78 -17.26
C ILE A 224 16.92 -0.55 -17.55
N SER A 225 17.31 -0.35 -18.81
CA SER A 225 18.15 0.77 -19.23
C SER A 225 17.29 2.04 -19.34
N TYR A 226 17.24 2.81 -18.25
CA TYR A 226 16.49 4.07 -18.17
C TYR A 226 17.23 5.28 -18.78
N SER A 227 18.50 5.10 -19.17
CA SER A 227 19.46 6.19 -19.41
C SER A 227 19.05 7.21 -20.47
N THR A 228 18.11 6.90 -21.36
CA THR A 228 17.66 7.83 -22.40
C THR A 228 16.51 8.75 -21.98
N TRP A 229 15.86 8.51 -20.83
CA TRP A 229 14.62 9.22 -20.45
C TRP A 229 14.62 9.83 -19.04
N LEU A 230 15.65 9.57 -18.23
CA LEU A 230 15.74 10.01 -16.83
C LEU A 230 15.43 11.50 -16.65
N ASP A 231 15.97 12.34 -17.53
CA ASP A 231 15.82 13.80 -17.43
C ASP A 231 14.39 14.30 -17.70
N LYS A 232 13.49 13.45 -18.23
CA LYS A 232 12.13 13.82 -18.63
C LYS A 232 11.04 13.35 -17.67
N PHE A 233 11.39 12.48 -16.73
CA PHE A 233 10.44 11.96 -15.75
C PHE A 233 10.25 12.94 -14.60
N ILE A 234 9.00 13.14 -14.21
CA ILE A 234 8.67 13.77 -12.92
C ILE A 234 8.40 12.71 -11.90
N LEU A 235 7.68 11.67 -12.31
CA LEU A 235 7.04 10.76 -11.39
C LEU A 235 7.24 9.33 -11.85
N VAL A 236 7.65 8.50 -10.89
CA VAL A 236 7.78 7.06 -11.03
C VAL A 236 6.83 6.41 -10.06
N LEU A 237 5.92 5.60 -10.60
CA LEU A 237 4.95 4.90 -9.81
C LEU A 237 5.23 3.40 -9.90
N LEU A 238 5.21 2.74 -8.74
CA LEU A 238 5.23 1.28 -8.59
C LEU A 238 6.58 0.59 -8.88
N LEU A 239 7.70 1.31 -8.90
CA LEU A 239 9.03 0.69 -8.96
C LEU A 239 9.69 0.65 -7.57
N PRO A 240 10.37 -0.45 -7.19
CA PRO A 240 10.99 -0.61 -5.88
C PRO A 240 12.28 0.21 -5.67
N TYR A 241 12.69 1.04 -6.63
CA TYR A 241 13.94 1.81 -6.57
C TYR A 241 13.73 3.29 -6.94
N GLY A 242 14.44 4.15 -6.22
CA GLY A 242 14.56 5.57 -6.53
C GLY A 242 15.13 5.80 -7.92
N ILE A 243 14.50 6.68 -8.70
CA ILE A 243 15.07 7.21 -9.94
C ILE A 243 15.56 8.63 -9.66
N HIS A 244 16.86 8.87 -9.81
CA HIS A 244 17.46 10.16 -9.48
C HIS A 244 16.77 11.31 -10.24
N GLY A 245 16.33 12.34 -9.51
CA GLY A 245 15.67 13.51 -10.07
C GLY A 245 14.16 13.36 -10.31
N CYS A 246 13.57 12.22 -9.96
CA CYS A 246 12.12 11.97 -10.02
C CYS A 246 11.54 11.82 -8.61
N TYR A 247 10.28 12.18 -8.45
CA TYR A 247 9.47 11.73 -7.33
C TYR A 247 9.06 10.28 -7.52
N VAL A 248 8.99 9.52 -6.44
CA VAL A 248 8.57 8.12 -6.41
C VAL A 248 7.38 7.95 -5.50
N GLY A 249 6.27 7.54 -6.09
CA GLY A 249 5.00 7.31 -5.41
C GLY A 249 4.55 5.86 -5.51
N TRP A 250 3.99 5.28 -4.45
CA TRP A 250 3.50 3.90 -4.48
C TRP A 250 2.01 3.79 -4.17
N ASP A 251 1.28 3.04 -5.02
CA ASP A 251 0.02 2.43 -4.61
C ASP A 251 0.36 1.12 -3.88
N LEU A 252 -0.08 1.01 -2.64
CA LEU A 252 0.22 -0.09 -1.74
C LEU A 252 -1.00 -0.95 -1.42
N ALA A 253 -2.04 -0.93 -2.25
CA ALA A 253 -3.29 -1.66 -2.02
C ALA A 253 -3.10 -3.16 -1.75
N HIS A 254 -2.11 -3.80 -2.39
CA HIS A 254 -1.80 -5.22 -2.18
C HIS A 254 -0.55 -5.45 -1.29
N ALA A 255 0.05 -4.39 -0.77
CA ALA A 255 1.26 -4.46 0.04
C ALA A 255 0.98 -4.21 1.54
N VAL A 256 0.19 -3.18 1.88
CA VAL A 256 -0.12 -2.85 3.28
C VAL A 256 -0.84 -4.00 3.96
N GLY A 257 -0.32 -4.44 5.12
CA GLY A 257 -0.84 -5.58 5.86
C GLY A 257 -0.48 -6.95 5.28
N ASN A 258 0.33 -7.01 4.22
CA ASN A 258 0.73 -8.25 3.56
C ASN A 258 2.26 -8.45 3.58
N VAL A 259 3.02 -7.45 3.13
CA VAL A 259 4.49 -7.49 3.12
C VAL A 259 5.07 -6.43 4.07
N PRO A 260 6.29 -6.63 4.60
CA PRO A 260 6.97 -5.61 5.39
C PRO A 260 7.17 -4.33 4.57
N LEU A 261 6.96 -3.18 5.20
CA LEU A 261 7.12 -1.85 4.62
C LEU A 261 7.95 -0.97 5.54
N HIS A 262 8.85 -0.19 4.96
CA HIS A 262 9.69 0.79 5.67
C HIS A 262 9.73 2.10 4.88
N LEU A 263 8.56 2.72 4.65
CA LEU A 263 8.42 3.83 3.70
C LEU A 263 9.35 5.01 3.99
N HIS A 264 9.54 5.34 5.27
CA HIS A 264 10.44 6.40 5.70
C HIS A 264 11.91 6.05 5.39
N ASP A 265 12.37 4.88 5.84
CA ASP A 265 13.76 4.45 5.66
C ASP A 265 14.09 4.24 4.17
N TRP A 266 13.10 3.83 3.38
CA TRP A 266 13.21 3.69 1.92
C TRP A 266 13.16 5.02 1.17
N GLN A 267 12.95 6.14 1.87
CA GLN A 267 12.93 7.47 1.31
C GLN A 267 11.85 7.66 0.21
N VAL A 268 10.73 6.92 0.31
CA VAL A 268 9.59 7.04 -0.61
C VAL A 268 9.04 8.48 -0.53
N ASP A 269 8.65 9.10 -1.65
CA ASP A 269 8.16 10.49 -1.59
C ASP A 269 6.72 10.55 -1.06
N PHE A 270 5.88 9.65 -1.55
CA PHE A 270 4.51 9.49 -1.08
C PHE A 270 3.98 8.08 -1.34
N ALA A 271 2.92 7.69 -0.65
CA ALA A 271 2.20 6.46 -0.95
C ALA A 271 0.72 6.56 -0.57
N CYS A 272 -0.09 5.64 -1.07
CA CYS A 272 -1.49 5.52 -0.68
C CYS A 272 -1.94 4.06 -0.74
N TRP A 273 -2.95 3.69 0.04
CA TRP A 273 -3.48 2.33 0.10
C TRP A 273 -4.96 2.32 0.49
N CYS A 274 -5.65 1.23 0.16
CA CYS A 274 -6.96 0.93 0.72
C CYS A 274 -6.83 0.09 2.00
N THR A 275 -7.86 0.10 2.85
CA THR A 275 -7.90 -0.68 4.09
C THR A 275 -8.83 -1.90 4.03
N TYR A 276 -9.58 -2.08 2.94
CA TYR A 276 -10.59 -3.14 2.82
C TYR A 276 -10.05 -4.49 2.35
N LYS A 277 -8.77 -4.58 1.96
CA LYS A 277 -8.09 -5.81 1.54
C LYS A 277 -7.49 -6.52 2.76
N TYR A 278 -6.16 -6.65 2.82
CA TYR A 278 -5.44 -7.31 3.91
C TYR A 278 -5.62 -6.67 5.30
N LEU A 279 -6.02 -5.39 5.34
CA LEU A 279 -6.33 -4.69 6.59
C LEU A 279 -7.77 -4.93 7.11
N ASN A 280 -8.62 -5.66 6.36
CA ASN A 280 -9.91 -6.16 6.83
C ASN A 280 -10.92 -5.10 7.33
N ALA A 281 -10.86 -3.87 6.82
CA ALA A 281 -11.70 -2.77 7.30
C ALA A 281 -13.14 -2.73 6.73
N GLY A 282 -13.48 -3.64 5.80
CA GLY A 282 -14.79 -3.67 5.12
C GLY A 282 -14.86 -2.84 3.85
N ALA A 283 -15.77 -3.20 2.94
CA ALA A 283 -15.82 -2.67 1.58
C ALA A 283 -15.94 -1.13 1.54
N GLY A 284 -15.05 -0.49 0.78
CA GLY A 284 -15.08 0.97 0.59
C GLY A 284 -14.72 1.81 1.82
N CYS A 285 -14.16 1.19 2.87
CA CYS A 285 -13.70 1.90 4.06
C CYS A 285 -12.55 2.88 3.74
N LEU A 286 -12.25 3.77 4.70
CA LEU A 286 -11.26 4.85 4.55
C LEU A 286 -9.91 4.32 4.09
N ALA A 287 -9.29 5.03 3.16
CA ALA A 287 -7.93 4.76 2.70
C ALA A 287 -6.88 5.39 3.64
N GLY A 288 -5.62 5.02 3.42
CA GLY A 288 -4.48 5.70 4.02
C GLY A 288 -3.65 6.43 2.96
N LEU A 289 -2.90 7.42 3.43
CA LEU A 289 -1.94 8.20 2.66
C LEU A 289 -0.67 8.37 3.49
N PHE A 290 0.47 8.30 2.82
CA PHE A 290 1.79 8.61 3.36
C PHE A 290 2.40 9.77 2.59
N LEU A 291 3.01 10.71 3.30
CA LEU A 291 3.83 11.78 2.77
C LEU A 291 5.10 11.90 3.61
N HIS A 292 6.26 11.70 3.00
CA HIS A 292 7.51 11.74 3.74
C HIS A 292 7.81 13.14 4.30
N GLU A 293 8.27 13.23 5.54
CA GLU A 293 8.57 14.46 6.25
C GLU A 293 9.58 15.38 5.53
N LYS A 294 10.42 14.83 4.63
CA LYS A 294 11.30 15.64 3.78
C LYS A 294 10.54 16.65 2.92
N HIS A 295 9.24 16.40 2.69
CA HIS A 295 8.32 17.24 1.94
C HIS A 295 7.51 18.22 2.81
N ARG A 296 7.67 18.20 4.16
CA ARG A 296 6.85 18.97 5.10
C ARG A 296 6.89 20.49 4.89
N LEU A 297 8.05 21.03 4.52
CA LEU A 297 8.26 22.46 4.30
C LEU A 297 8.10 22.88 2.83
N HIS A 298 7.77 21.96 1.94
CA HIS A 298 7.55 22.29 0.54
C HIS A 298 6.22 23.01 0.36
N ASP A 299 6.25 24.10 -0.42
CA ASP A 299 5.06 24.81 -0.86
C ASP A 299 4.46 24.13 -2.10
N PHE A 300 3.75 23.03 -1.87
CA PHE A 300 3.04 22.29 -2.90
C PHE A 300 1.65 22.90 -3.18
N PRO A 301 1.24 22.97 -4.46
CA PRO A 301 -0.17 23.21 -4.77
C PRO A 301 -1.00 22.06 -4.20
N ARG A 302 -2.05 22.41 -3.45
CA ARG A 302 -2.92 21.45 -2.76
C ARG A 302 -4.37 21.92 -2.79
N LEU A 303 -5.30 20.97 -2.81
CA LEU A 303 -6.72 21.25 -2.65
C LEU A 303 -7.02 21.36 -1.15
N MET A 304 -7.28 22.59 -0.68
CA MET A 304 -7.44 22.87 0.75
C MET A 304 -8.90 22.72 1.19
N GLY A 305 -9.09 22.17 2.39
CA GLY A 305 -10.35 22.14 3.11
C GLY A 305 -10.11 22.40 4.61
N TRP A 306 -11.16 22.74 5.35
CA TRP A 306 -11.05 23.15 6.76
C TRP A 306 -10.42 22.09 7.69
N TRP A 307 -10.51 20.79 7.37
CA TRP A 307 -9.83 19.73 8.12
C TRP A 307 -8.31 19.77 8.01
N GLY A 308 -7.77 20.37 6.94
CA GLY A 308 -6.33 20.63 6.82
C GLY A 308 -5.85 21.83 7.64
N HIS A 309 -6.73 22.56 8.32
CA HIS A 309 -6.37 23.63 9.22
C HIS A 309 -5.96 23.07 10.59
N ASN A 310 -5.02 23.76 11.27
CA ASN A 310 -4.55 23.38 12.60
C ASN A 310 -5.73 23.19 13.58
N LEU A 311 -5.82 22.01 14.20
CA LEU A 311 -6.93 21.63 15.06
C LEU A 311 -7.24 22.68 16.16
N THR A 312 -6.21 23.29 16.76
CA THR A 312 -6.35 24.28 17.84
C THR A 312 -7.02 25.59 17.40
N THR A 313 -6.99 25.90 16.11
CA THR A 313 -7.57 27.13 15.54
C THR A 313 -8.68 26.86 14.52
N ARG A 314 -8.92 25.59 14.14
CA ARG A 314 -9.87 25.16 13.09
C ARG A 314 -11.28 25.73 13.23
N PHE A 315 -11.74 25.89 14.47
CA PHE A 315 -13.11 26.34 14.78
C PHE A 315 -13.22 27.84 15.10
N LYS A 316 -12.14 28.63 14.95
CA LYS A 316 -12.19 30.08 15.17
C LYS A 316 -12.99 30.82 14.09
N MET A 317 -13.03 30.28 12.87
CA MET A 317 -13.73 30.86 11.72
C MET A 317 -13.36 32.34 11.46
N ASP A 318 -12.07 32.66 11.52
CA ASP A 318 -11.48 34.00 11.37
C ASP A 318 -10.91 34.25 9.95
N ASN A 319 -11.51 33.57 8.96
CA ASN A 319 -11.04 33.47 7.57
C ASN A 319 -10.96 34.80 6.80
#